data_AF-A0A3L8PX98-F1
#
_entry.id   AF-A0A3L8PX98-F1
#
_cell.length_a   1.000
_cell.length_b   1.000
_cell.length_c   1.000
_cell.angle_alpha   90.00
_cell.angle_beta   90.00
_cell.angle_gamma   90.00
#
_symmetry.space_group_name_H-M   'P 1'
#
loop_
_entity.id
_entity.type
_entity.pdbx_description
1 polymer ?
#
loop_
_entity_poly.entity_id
_entity_poly.type
_entity_poly.pdbx_seq_one_letter_code
_entity_poly.pdbx_strand_id
1 'polypeptide(L)'
;MNSLIQDQISGLLSGDVKHKSNRVKSSRSYLKKPPEVMVKVSGHCRSSSHIQAHFDYISRNGKLDVEDEQGLVYQDTDSLHQMAKSWSLDTLVEKENTRYTSHLVLSMPNGTEPKAVKQAVREFAKKTFSHNYQYVFALHTDTDSPHVHLTINNLGFDGKRLHIKKGQPQIWREQFAYELEKLGVAAEATPSLRQLKFNLMSEQQL
;
A
#
# COMPACT_ATOMS: atom_id res chain seq x y z
N MET A 1 42.96 -59.01 -59.01
CA MET A 1 41.82 -59.19 -58.09
C MET A 1 41.84 -58.00 -57.13
N ASN A 2 40.71 -57.25 -57.11
CA ASN A 2 40.40 -55.97 -56.44
C ASN A 2 41.05 -55.75 -55.07
N SER A 3 41.73 -54.61 -54.81
CA SER A 3 41.20 -53.25 -54.51
C SER A 3 40.51 -53.16 -53.15
N LEU A 4 41.21 -52.75 -52.08
CA LEU A 4 41.17 -51.38 -51.51
C LEU A 4 39.74 -50.91 -51.16
N ILE A 5 39.30 -51.14 -49.92
CA ILE A 5 38.41 -50.22 -49.16
C ILE A 5 38.68 -50.45 -47.66
N GLN A 6 39.57 -49.64 -47.08
CA GLN A 6 39.54 -49.40 -45.64
C GLN A 6 40.03 -47.99 -45.41
N ASP A 7 39.14 -47.05 -45.69
CA ASP A 7 39.42 -45.63 -45.59
C ASP A 7 38.21 -44.91 -44.96
N GLN A 8 38.52 -43.94 -44.11
CA GLN A 8 37.64 -42.85 -43.66
C GLN A 8 36.70 -43.03 -42.46
N ILE A 9 37.18 -43.48 -41.30
CA ILE A 9 36.48 -43.13 -40.03
C ILE A 9 37.41 -42.58 -38.93
N SER A 10 38.73 -42.86 -38.94
CA SER A 10 39.60 -42.44 -37.81
C SER A 10 40.06 -40.97 -37.85
N GLY A 11 39.77 -40.22 -38.92
CA GLY A 11 40.21 -38.82 -39.07
C GLY A 11 39.25 -37.76 -38.53
N LEU A 12 38.03 -38.13 -38.12
CA LEU A 12 36.96 -37.17 -37.83
C LEU A 12 36.84 -36.74 -36.35
N LEU A 13 37.69 -37.27 -35.46
CA LEU A 13 37.60 -37.01 -34.01
C LEU A 13 38.83 -36.31 -33.40
N SER A 14 39.79 -35.86 -34.21
CA SER A 14 41.00 -35.18 -33.70
C SER A 14 40.99 -33.67 -33.93
N GLY A 15 39.84 -33.03 -33.73
CA GLY A 15 39.74 -31.57 -33.64
C GLY A 15 39.66 -31.13 -32.19
N ASP A 16 40.58 -30.28 -31.73
CA ASP A 16 40.46 -29.58 -30.45
C ASP A 16 39.10 -28.84 -30.40
N VAL A 17 38.20 -29.31 -29.55
CA VAL A 17 36.92 -28.65 -29.31
C VAL A 17 37.19 -27.34 -28.57
N LYS A 18 37.25 -26.23 -29.32
CA LYS A 18 37.29 -24.89 -28.74
C LYS A 18 35.96 -24.61 -28.06
N HIS A 19 35.90 -24.82 -26.74
CA HIS A 19 34.85 -24.26 -25.91
C HIS A 19 34.98 -22.73 -25.92
N LYS A 20 34.16 -22.07 -26.74
CA LYS A 20 33.93 -20.64 -26.55
C LYS A 20 33.21 -20.50 -25.22
N SER A 21 33.83 -19.87 -24.23
CA SER A 21 33.09 -19.53 -23.02
C SER A 21 31.96 -18.61 -23.44
N ASN A 22 30.74 -19.14 -23.49
CA ASN A 22 29.56 -18.30 -23.41
C ASN A 22 29.59 -17.75 -21.98
N ARG A 23 30.36 -16.69 -21.76
CA ARG A 23 30.10 -15.77 -20.68
C ARG A 23 28.74 -15.18 -21.00
N VAL A 24 27.70 -15.90 -20.57
CA VAL A 24 26.38 -15.33 -20.34
C VAL A 24 26.68 -14.14 -19.46
N LYS A 25 26.70 -12.94 -20.07
CA LYS A 25 26.68 -11.70 -19.29
C LYS A 25 25.46 -11.88 -18.43
N SER A 26 25.63 -12.01 -17.11
CA SER A 26 24.47 -12.05 -16.23
C SER A 26 23.65 -10.82 -16.60
N SER A 27 22.42 -11.05 -17.02
CA SER A 27 21.51 -9.93 -17.24
C SER A 27 21.48 -9.21 -15.90
N ARG A 28 21.92 -7.94 -15.88
CA ARG A 28 21.85 -7.05 -14.71
C ARG A 28 20.41 -6.81 -14.21
N SER A 29 19.45 -7.59 -14.67
CA SER A 29 18.02 -7.47 -14.43
C SER A 29 17.55 -8.07 -13.11
N TYR A 30 18.43 -8.68 -12.31
CA TYR A 30 18.05 -9.45 -11.11
C TYR A 30 18.42 -8.80 -9.77
N LEU A 31 18.56 -7.47 -9.68
CA LEU A 31 18.73 -6.78 -8.39
C LEU A 31 18.11 -5.37 -8.37
N LYS A 32 16.97 -5.14 -9.02
CA LYS A 32 16.20 -3.94 -8.68
C LYS A 32 15.51 -4.22 -7.34
N LYS A 33 15.85 -3.44 -6.32
CA LYS A 33 15.16 -3.48 -5.02
C LYS A 33 13.64 -3.39 -5.26
N PRO A 34 12.83 -4.08 -4.44
CA PRO A 34 11.38 -3.92 -4.51
C PRO A 34 11.00 -2.43 -4.38
N PRO A 35 9.89 -2.00 -5.01
CA PRO A 35 9.41 -0.64 -4.84
C PRO A 35 9.00 -0.38 -3.38
N GLU A 36 9.32 0.80 -2.88
CA GLU A 36 9.01 1.19 -1.49
C GLU A 36 7.56 1.67 -1.37
N VAL A 37 6.84 1.13 -0.38
CA VAL A 37 5.48 1.58 -0.05
C VAL A 37 5.51 2.88 0.76
N MET A 38 4.44 3.67 0.65
CA MET A 38 4.24 4.85 1.49
C MET A 38 2.91 4.76 2.23
N VAL A 39 2.96 5.03 3.54
CA VAL A 39 1.78 5.27 4.38
C VAL A 39 2.01 6.54 5.17
N LYS A 40 1.08 7.49 5.07
CA LYS A 40 1.16 8.78 5.75
C LYS A 40 -0.18 9.14 6.39
N VAL A 41 -0.12 9.68 7.61
CA VAL A 41 -1.24 10.43 8.19
C VAL A 41 -1.29 11.80 7.51
N SER A 42 -2.30 12.03 6.68
CA SER A 42 -2.42 13.22 5.84
C SER A 42 -3.18 14.36 6.52
N GLY A 43 -4.08 14.06 7.46
CA GLY A 43 -4.94 15.07 8.07
C GLY A 43 -5.99 14.52 9.03
N HIS A 44 -6.91 15.39 9.41
CA HIS A 44 -8.06 15.11 10.27
C HIS A 44 -9.15 16.19 10.09
N CYS A 45 -10.41 15.85 10.35
CA CYS A 45 -11.51 16.82 10.38
C CYS A 45 -12.02 17.07 11.81
N ARG A 46 -12.57 18.28 12.02
CA ARG A 46 -13.11 18.76 13.31
C ARG A 46 -14.55 19.28 13.23
N SER A 47 -15.22 19.09 12.11
CA SER A 47 -16.62 19.48 11.91
C SER A 47 -17.23 18.62 10.82
N SER A 48 -18.57 18.49 10.83
CA SER A 48 -19.29 17.80 9.75
C SER A 48 -18.98 18.40 8.39
N SER A 49 -18.96 19.73 8.27
CA SER A 49 -18.67 20.44 7.01
C SER A 49 -17.29 20.08 6.46
N HIS A 50 -16.27 19.95 7.31
CA HIS A 50 -14.94 19.52 6.88
C HIS A 50 -14.91 18.04 6.49
N ILE A 51 -15.72 17.18 7.11
CA ILE A 51 -15.84 15.77 6.70
C ILE A 51 -16.51 15.69 5.32
N GLN A 52 -17.60 16.42 5.10
CA GLN A 52 -18.31 16.49 3.81
C GLN A 52 -17.36 16.94 2.70
N ALA A 53 -16.67 18.07 2.89
CA ALA A 53 -15.70 18.57 1.92
C ALA A 53 -14.55 17.58 1.65
N HIS A 54 -14.14 16.80 2.66
CA HIS A 54 -13.14 15.76 2.47
C HIS A 54 -13.69 14.57 1.67
N PHE A 55 -14.94 14.16 1.91
CA PHE A 55 -15.61 13.12 1.13
C PHE A 55 -15.81 13.54 -0.32
N ASP A 56 -16.18 14.79 -0.58
CA ASP A 56 -16.25 15.36 -1.93
C ASP A 56 -14.88 15.30 -2.61
N TYR A 57 -13.81 15.63 -1.88
CA TYR A 57 -12.46 15.56 -2.40
C TYR A 57 -12.04 14.12 -2.76
N ILE A 58 -12.19 13.15 -1.84
CA ILE A 58 -11.75 11.77 -2.10
C ILE A 58 -12.63 11.04 -3.12
N SER A 59 -13.90 11.39 -3.24
CA SER A 59 -14.80 10.86 -4.27
C SER A 59 -14.68 11.61 -5.60
N ARG A 60 -13.88 12.69 -5.66
CA ARG A 60 -13.84 13.63 -6.80
C ARG A 60 -15.24 14.14 -7.18
N ASN A 61 -16.05 14.46 -6.18
CA ASN A 61 -17.46 14.85 -6.26
C ASN A 61 -18.31 13.73 -6.91
N GLY A 62 -18.22 12.52 -6.37
CA GLY A 62 -18.99 11.35 -6.85
C GLY A 62 -18.49 10.70 -8.15
N LYS A 63 -17.32 11.11 -8.66
CA LYS A 63 -16.73 10.50 -9.86
C LYS A 63 -15.95 9.22 -9.58
N LEU A 64 -15.58 8.98 -8.34
CA LEU A 64 -14.85 7.80 -7.88
C LEU A 64 -15.66 7.07 -6.83
N ASP A 65 -15.64 5.74 -6.94
CA ASP A 65 -16.24 4.85 -5.96
C ASP A 65 -15.56 5.02 -4.59
N VAL A 66 -16.38 5.24 -3.57
CA VAL A 66 -15.97 5.19 -2.16
C VAL A 66 -16.50 3.90 -1.55
N GLU A 67 -15.66 3.18 -0.81
CA GLU A 67 -16.04 1.92 -0.17
C GLU A 67 -15.86 2.01 1.35
N ASP A 68 -16.78 1.42 2.13
CA ASP A 68 -16.72 1.41 3.58
C ASP A 68 -16.20 0.09 4.19
N GLU A 69 -16.23 -0.01 5.53
CA GLU A 69 -15.77 -1.18 6.26
C GLU A 69 -16.63 -2.44 6.07
N GLN A 70 -17.88 -2.28 5.62
CA GLN A 70 -18.80 -3.38 5.29
C GLN A 70 -18.67 -3.82 3.83
N GLY A 71 -17.90 -3.09 3.02
CA GLY A 71 -17.77 -3.32 1.58
C GLY A 71 -18.91 -2.73 0.75
N LEU A 72 -19.72 -1.84 1.33
CA LEU A 72 -20.71 -1.08 0.58
C LEU A 72 -19.99 0.00 -0.23
N VAL A 73 -20.42 0.16 -1.49
CA VAL A 73 -19.85 1.12 -2.43
C VAL A 73 -20.83 2.27 -2.66
N TYR A 74 -20.33 3.49 -2.50
CA TYR A 74 -21.06 4.73 -2.67
C TYR A 74 -20.57 5.44 -3.94
N GLN A 75 -21.53 5.85 -4.76
CA GLN A 75 -21.30 6.63 -5.99
C GLN A 75 -21.99 8.00 -5.95
N ASP A 76 -22.93 8.19 -5.03
CA ASP A 76 -23.64 9.44 -4.82
C ASP A 76 -23.03 10.25 -3.65
N THR A 77 -23.06 11.57 -3.80
CA THR A 77 -22.57 12.50 -2.77
C THR A 77 -23.51 12.58 -1.57
N ASP A 78 -24.81 12.36 -1.77
CA ASP A 78 -25.81 12.53 -0.72
C ASP A 78 -25.62 11.52 0.42
N SER A 79 -25.39 10.25 0.10
CA SER A 79 -25.10 9.20 1.08
C SER A 79 -23.81 9.49 1.84
N LEU A 80 -22.76 9.96 1.15
CA LEU A 80 -21.51 10.38 1.78
C LEU A 80 -21.74 11.57 2.72
N HIS A 81 -22.55 12.56 2.32
CA HIS A 81 -22.86 13.72 3.15
C HIS A 81 -23.68 13.35 4.38
N GLN A 82 -24.60 12.39 4.26
CA GLN A 82 -25.33 11.84 5.41
C GLN A 82 -24.39 11.13 6.39
N MET A 83 -23.46 10.31 5.88
CA MET A 83 -22.41 9.67 6.68
C MET A 83 -21.52 10.72 7.38
N ALA A 84 -21.14 11.78 6.68
CA ALA A 84 -20.34 12.87 7.27
C ALA A 84 -21.08 13.62 8.39
N LYS A 85 -22.41 13.70 8.33
CA LYS A 85 -23.25 14.21 9.42
C LYS A 85 -23.24 13.25 10.60
N SER A 86 -23.49 11.95 10.38
CA SER A 86 -23.53 10.97 11.47
C SER A 86 -22.21 10.90 12.25
N TRP A 87 -21.06 10.93 11.56
CA TRP A 87 -19.73 10.89 12.20
C TRP A 87 -19.43 12.10 13.10
N SER A 88 -20.17 13.20 12.96
CA SER A 88 -20.03 14.39 13.80
C SER A 88 -21.05 14.46 14.95
N LEU A 89 -22.17 13.74 14.85
CA LEU A 89 -23.27 13.80 15.82
C LEU A 89 -23.03 12.91 17.04
N ASP A 90 -22.08 11.97 16.95
CA ASP A 90 -21.87 10.88 17.89
C ASP A 90 -21.17 11.27 19.22
N THR A 91 -21.22 12.54 19.60
CA THR A 91 -20.49 13.07 20.75
C THR A 91 -21.42 13.61 21.83
N LEU A 92 -21.75 12.75 22.81
CA LEU A 92 -22.47 13.13 24.04
C LEU A 92 -21.72 14.17 24.91
N VAL A 93 -20.42 14.39 24.66
CA VAL A 93 -19.59 15.39 25.34
C VAL A 93 -18.57 15.96 24.34
N GLU A 94 -18.94 17.01 23.61
CA GLU A 94 -17.99 17.72 22.75
C GLU A 94 -16.98 18.47 23.60
N LYS A 95 -15.70 18.08 23.50
CA LYS A 95 -14.59 18.92 23.94
C LYS A 95 -14.18 19.82 22.78
N GLU A 96 -13.82 21.06 23.09
CA GLU A 96 -13.18 21.94 22.11
C GLU A 96 -12.00 21.22 21.43
N ASN A 97 -11.87 21.37 20.10
CA ASN A 97 -10.82 20.78 19.27
C ASN A 97 -10.87 19.26 19.02
N THR A 98 -12.00 18.59 19.31
CA THR A 98 -12.18 17.16 19.02
C THR A 98 -11.94 16.86 17.53
N ARG A 99 -11.11 15.85 17.25
CA ARG A 99 -10.86 15.33 15.90
C ARG A 99 -11.86 14.21 15.63
N TYR A 100 -12.83 14.44 14.74
CA TYR A 100 -13.81 13.43 14.35
C TYR A 100 -13.22 12.35 13.45
N THR A 101 -12.26 12.70 12.59
CA THR A 101 -11.66 11.73 11.67
C THR A 101 -10.14 11.76 11.70
N SER A 102 -9.53 10.69 11.23
CA SER A 102 -8.11 10.65 10.85
C SER A 102 -8.00 10.21 9.40
N HIS A 103 -7.07 10.82 8.66
CA HIS A 103 -6.90 10.56 7.22
C HIS A 103 -5.55 9.91 6.98
N LEU A 104 -5.55 8.80 6.24
CA LEU A 104 -4.37 8.10 5.77
C LEU A 104 -4.31 8.17 4.25
N VAL A 105 -3.08 8.25 3.72
CA VAL A 105 -2.80 8.00 2.31
C VAL A 105 -1.84 6.83 2.23
N LEU A 106 -2.22 5.81 1.47
CA LEU A 106 -1.40 4.64 1.16
C LEU A 106 -1.09 4.68 -0.34
N SER A 107 0.17 4.65 -0.75
CA SER A 107 0.53 4.76 -2.16
C SER A 107 1.65 3.82 -2.57
N MET A 108 1.68 3.54 -3.87
CA MET A 108 2.74 2.79 -4.53
C MET A 108 3.36 3.61 -5.67
N PRO A 109 4.64 3.39 -6.00
CA PRO A 109 5.26 4.03 -7.16
C PRO A 109 4.54 3.70 -8.47
N ASN A 110 4.73 4.59 -9.46
CA ASN A 110 4.23 4.40 -10.82
C ASN A 110 4.61 3.01 -11.37
N GLY A 111 3.70 2.40 -12.13
CA GLY A 111 3.84 1.05 -12.68
C GLY A 111 3.26 -0.05 -11.80
N THR A 112 2.81 0.27 -10.58
CA THR A 112 2.06 -0.67 -9.73
C THR A 112 0.61 -0.74 -10.17
N GLU A 113 0.03 -1.94 -10.22
CA GLU A 113 -1.35 -2.13 -10.66
C GLU A 113 -2.35 -1.52 -9.63
N PRO A 114 -3.19 -0.54 -10.03
CA PRO A 114 -4.03 0.20 -9.08
C PRO A 114 -5.08 -0.65 -8.34
N LYS A 115 -5.65 -1.69 -8.97
CA LYS A 115 -6.64 -2.55 -8.31
C LYS A 115 -6.00 -3.39 -7.22
N ALA A 116 -4.76 -3.85 -7.40
CA ALA A 116 -3.98 -4.55 -6.40
C ALA A 116 -3.66 -3.62 -5.22
N VAL A 117 -3.35 -2.34 -5.49
CA VAL A 117 -3.23 -1.31 -4.44
C VAL A 117 -4.54 -1.17 -3.66
N LYS A 118 -5.69 -0.99 -4.33
CA LYS A 118 -7.00 -0.89 -3.65
C LYS A 118 -7.31 -2.14 -2.84
N GLN A 119 -7.06 -3.33 -3.38
CA GLN A 119 -7.28 -4.61 -2.69
C GLN A 119 -6.38 -4.77 -1.46
N ALA A 120 -5.09 -4.43 -1.57
CA ALA A 120 -4.19 -4.47 -0.42
C ALA A 120 -4.61 -3.50 0.68
N VAL A 121 -5.05 -2.28 0.30
CA VAL A 121 -5.56 -1.30 1.28
C VAL A 121 -6.87 -1.78 1.92
N ARG A 122 -7.76 -2.43 1.17
CA ARG A 122 -8.98 -3.05 1.71
C ARG A 122 -8.64 -4.08 2.79
N GLU A 123 -7.74 -5.01 2.52
CA GLU A 123 -7.32 -6.03 3.50
C GLU A 123 -6.59 -5.42 4.71
N PHE A 124 -5.73 -4.44 4.47
CA PHE A 124 -5.05 -3.69 5.52
C PHE A 124 -6.05 -2.97 6.44
N ALA A 125 -7.00 -2.24 5.87
CA ALA A 125 -7.98 -1.48 6.62
C ALA A 125 -8.89 -2.41 7.42
N LYS A 126 -9.30 -3.53 6.81
CA LYS A 126 -10.12 -4.55 7.46
C LYS A 126 -9.46 -5.11 8.72
N LYS A 127 -8.19 -5.50 8.62
CA LYS A 127 -7.44 -6.07 9.75
C LYS A 127 -7.11 -5.06 10.82
N THR A 128 -6.87 -3.81 10.42
CA THR A 128 -6.41 -2.75 11.33
C THR A 128 -7.56 -2.04 12.05
N PHE A 129 -8.69 -1.81 11.37
CA PHE A 129 -9.72 -0.88 11.84
C PHE A 129 -11.11 -1.50 11.98
N SER A 130 -11.54 -2.44 11.12
CA SER A 130 -12.95 -2.90 11.10
C SER A 130 -13.46 -3.52 12.39
N HIS A 131 -12.57 -3.97 13.27
CA HIS A 131 -13.01 -4.50 14.57
C HIS A 131 -13.70 -3.43 15.43
N ASN A 132 -13.26 -2.16 15.34
CA ASN A 132 -13.71 -1.11 16.25
C ASN A 132 -14.06 0.22 15.57
N TYR A 133 -13.71 0.46 14.31
CA TYR A 133 -13.87 1.77 13.69
C TYR A 133 -14.59 1.67 12.35
N GLN A 134 -15.45 2.65 12.10
CA GLN A 134 -15.96 2.94 10.77
C GLN A 134 -14.89 3.62 9.93
N TYR A 135 -14.86 3.34 8.64
CA TYR A 135 -13.96 4.02 7.71
C TYR A 135 -14.48 3.97 6.29
N VAL A 136 -13.99 4.90 5.46
CA VAL A 136 -14.20 4.87 4.01
C VAL A 136 -12.89 5.04 3.28
N PHE A 137 -12.80 4.51 2.06
CA PHE A 137 -11.63 4.67 1.22
C PHE A 137 -11.95 4.78 -0.27
N ALA A 138 -11.08 5.50 -0.99
CA ALA A 138 -11.19 5.72 -2.43
C ALA A 138 -9.82 5.60 -3.10
N LEU A 139 -9.77 4.91 -4.24
CA LEU A 139 -8.57 4.79 -5.07
C LEU A 139 -8.49 5.97 -6.04
N HIS A 140 -7.36 6.67 -6.03
CA HIS A 140 -7.02 7.72 -6.99
C HIS A 140 -5.93 7.22 -7.94
N THR A 141 -6.16 7.44 -9.24
CA THR A 141 -5.23 7.08 -10.34
C THR A 141 -4.98 8.26 -11.29
N ASP A 142 -5.39 9.46 -10.90
CA ASP A 142 -5.28 10.69 -11.68
C ASP A 142 -3.93 11.40 -11.51
N THR A 143 -3.04 10.83 -10.68
CA THR A 143 -1.64 11.25 -10.53
C THR A 143 -0.69 10.12 -10.96
N ASP A 144 0.61 10.41 -11.05
CA ASP A 144 1.62 9.44 -11.50
C ASP A 144 1.70 8.17 -10.64
N SER A 145 1.21 8.18 -9.40
CA SER A 145 1.33 7.08 -8.45
C SER A 145 -0.04 6.67 -7.92
N PRO A 146 -0.46 5.40 -8.08
CA PRO A 146 -1.73 4.95 -7.53
C PRO A 146 -1.71 5.07 -6.00
N HIS A 147 -2.76 5.69 -5.47
CA HIS A 147 -2.86 5.92 -4.04
C HIS A 147 -4.30 5.82 -3.57
N VAL A 148 -4.48 5.41 -2.32
CA VAL A 148 -5.78 5.30 -1.67
C VAL A 148 -5.84 6.32 -0.54
N HIS A 149 -6.90 7.12 -0.58
CA HIS A 149 -7.31 7.91 0.57
C HIS A 149 -8.17 7.04 1.47
N LEU A 150 -7.81 6.94 2.75
CA LEU A 150 -8.54 6.20 3.78
C LEU A 150 -8.89 7.16 4.92
N THR A 151 -10.19 7.32 5.19
CA THR A 151 -10.71 8.20 6.24
C THR A 151 -11.34 7.33 7.32
N ILE A 152 -10.85 7.43 8.56
CA ILE A 152 -11.33 6.67 9.70
C ILE A 152 -12.16 7.58 10.61
N ASN A 153 -13.34 7.15 11.04
CA ASN A 153 -14.06 7.77 12.15
C ASN A 153 -13.30 7.50 13.44
N ASN A 154 -12.87 8.55 14.13
CA ASN A 154 -12.05 8.41 15.32
C ASN A 154 -12.85 7.86 16.49
N LEU A 155 -14.17 8.04 16.57
CA LEU A 155 -14.95 7.40 17.63
C LEU A 155 -15.21 5.94 17.23
N GLY A 156 -14.68 5.00 18.02
CA GLY A 156 -14.92 3.58 17.81
C GLY A 156 -16.26 3.11 18.38
N PHE A 157 -16.67 1.91 17.97
CA PHE A 157 -17.87 1.24 18.47
C PHE A 157 -17.81 0.98 19.98
N ASP A 158 -16.62 0.87 20.56
CA ASP A 158 -16.37 0.78 22.00
C ASP A 158 -16.46 2.13 22.74
N GLY A 159 -16.80 3.21 22.05
CA GLY A 159 -16.87 4.57 22.59
C GLY A 159 -15.50 5.21 22.85
N LYS A 160 -14.39 4.55 22.52
CA LYS A 160 -13.04 5.10 22.67
C LYS A 160 -12.57 5.73 21.37
N ARG A 161 -11.72 6.75 21.50
CA ARG A 161 -11.17 7.45 20.33
C ARG A 161 -9.89 6.81 19.82
N LEU A 162 -9.75 6.75 18.49
CA LEU A 162 -8.54 6.32 17.81
C LEU A 162 -7.35 7.18 18.25
N HIS A 163 -6.30 6.51 18.72
CA HIS A 163 -5.05 7.13 19.07
C HIS A 163 -3.90 6.54 18.26
N ILE A 164 -3.40 7.32 17.29
CA ILE A 164 -2.29 6.93 16.42
C ILE A 164 -0.99 7.24 17.15
N LYS A 165 -0.33 6.19 17.66
CA LYS A 165 0.94 6.30 18.38
C LYS A 165 2.08 6.70 17.45
N LYS A 166 3.12 7.32 18.00
CA LYS A 166 4.40 7.52 17.30
C LYS A 166 4.94 6.16 16.84
N GLY A 167 5.41 6.06 15.59
CA GLY A 167 5.91 4.83 15.00
C GLY A 167 4.83 3.94 14.36
N GLN A 168 3.54 4.17 14.64
CA GLN A 168 2.45 3.42 14.03
C GLN A 168 2.46 3.44 12.49
N PRO A 169 2.79 4.55 11.81
CA PRO A 169 2.91 4.55 10.35
C PRO A 169 3.93 3.56 9.80
N GLN A 170 5.02 3.26 10.54
CA GLN A 170 5.98 2.24 10.12
C GLN A 170 5.34 0.85 10.10
N ILE A 171 4.65 0.49 11.19
CA ILE A 171 3.93 -0.78 11.31
C ILE A 171 2.90 -0.89 10.19
N TRP A 172 2.18 0.20 9.88
CA TRP A 172 1.24 0.21 8.77
C TRP A 172 1.90 0.07 7.40
N ARG A 173 3.10 0.62 7.19
CA ARG A 173 3.86 0.37 5.96
C ARG A 173 4.20 -1.11 5.80
N GLU A 174 4.68 -1.75 6.87
CA GLU A 174 5.00 -3.18 6.86
C GLU A 174 3.76 -4.04 6.58
N GLN A 175 2.63 -3.75 7.23
CA GLN A 175 1.37 -4.44 6.99
C GLN A 175 0.85 -4.22 5.56
N PHE A 176 0.95 -3.01 5.03
CA PHE A 176 0.54 -2.70 3.67
C PHE A 176 1.42 -3.42 2.62
N ALA A 177 2.74 -3.42 2.81
CA ALA A 177 3.66 -4.19 1.97
C ALA A 177 3.32 -5.69 2.02
N TYR A 178 3.04 -6.24 3.21
CA TYR A 178 2.63 -7.63 3.36
C TYR A 178 1.34 -7.98 2.61
N GLU A 179 0.31 -7.12 2.62
CA GLU A 179 -0.90 -7.37 1.83
C GLU A 179 -0.64 -7.25 0.31
N LEU A 180 0.26 -6.37 -0.13
CA LEU A 180 0.68 -6.26 -1.54
C LEU A 180 1.41 -7.54 -2.00
N GLU A 181 2.32 -8.06 -1.19
CA GLU A 181 3.07 -9.28 -1.50
C GLU A 181 2.15 -10.50 -1.67
N LYS A 182 1.09 -10.60 -0.86
CA LYS A 182 0.06 -11.64 -1.01
C LYS A 182 -0.69 -11.57 -2.34
N LEU A 183 -0.71 -10.40 -2.98
CA LEU A 183 -1.29 -10.18 -4.30
C LEU A 183 -0.25 -10.33 -5.42
N GLY A 184 0.98 -10.75 -5.11
CA GLY A 184 2.07 -10.89 -6.08
C GLY A 184 2.73 -9.56 -6.46
N VAL A 185 2.45 -8.48 -5.73
CA VAL A 185 3.10 -7.18 -5.93
C VAL A 185 4.31 -7.08 -5.02
N ALA A 186 5.51 -7.08 -5.60
CA ALA A 186 6.74 -6.86 -4.84
C ALA A 186 6.70 -5.48 -4.17
N ALA A 187 6.96 -5.41 -2.87
CA ALA A 187 6.86 -4.20 -2.08
C ALA A 187 7.84 -4.24 -0.90
N GLU A 188 8.47 -3.13 -0.57
CA GLU A 188 9.36 -3.00 0.60
C GLU A 188 8.86 -1.87 1.51
N ALA A 189 9.11 -1.99 2.82
CA ALA A 189 8.70 -1.02 3.83
C ALA A 189 9.90 -0.57 4.68
N THR A 190 10.94 -0.05 4.04
CA THR A 190 12.18 0.29 4.72
C THR A 190 11.94 1.36 5.81
N PRO A 191 12.38 1.13 7.07
CA PRO A 191 12.30 2.12 8.13
C PRO A 191 12.97 3.44 7.72
N SER A 192 12.34 4.57 8.06
CA SER A 192 12.97 5.87 7.81
C SER A 192 14.29 5.98 8.60
N LEU A 193 15.34 6.56 8.01
CA LEU A 193 16.61 6.86 8.70
C LEU A 193 16.43 7.60 10.03
N ARG A 194 15.39 8.44 10.15
CA ARG A 194 15.07 9.14 11.41
C ARG A 194 14.63 8.18 12.51
N GLN A 195 13.92 7.12 12.17
CA GLN A 195 13.43 6.10 13.10
C GLN A 195 14.56 5.14 13.51
N LEU A 196 15.42 4.76 12.56
CA LEU A 196 16.64 3.98 12.83
C LEU A 196 17.58 4.70 13.83
N LYS A 197 17.82 6.00 13.64
CA LYS A 197 18.61 6.80 14.58
C LYS A 197 17.99 6.86 15.99
N PHE A 198 16.66 6.89 16.09
CA PHE A 198 15.98 6.90 17.37
C PHE A 198 16.07 5.55 18.09
N ASN A 199 15.87 4.44 17.38
CA ASN A 199 15.97 3.09 17.96
C ASN A 199 17.41 2.81 18.46
N LEU A 200 18.41 3.19 17.67
CA LEU A 200 19.83 3.08 18.06
C LEU A 200 20.17 3.93 19.28
N MET A 201 19.51 5.09 19.46
CA MET A 201 19.68 5.94 20.65
C MET A 201 18.94 5.39 21.87
N SER A 202 17.77 4.76 21.70
CA SER A 202 17.04 4.15 22.82
C SER A 202 17.65 2.85 23.31
N GLU A 203 18.31 2.08 22.43
CA GLU A 203 19.00 0.83 22.80
C GLU A 203 20.33 1.08 23.54
N GLN A 204 20.90 2.28 23.43
CA GLN A 204 22.14 2.67 24.14
C GLN A 204 21.88 3.25 25.54
N GLN A 205 20.62 3.30 26.00
CA GLN A 205 20.23 3.80 27.32
C GLN A 205 19.68 2.71 28.27
N LEU A 206 19.89 1.43 27.91
CA LEU A 206 19.69 0.26 28.77
C LEU A 206 21.05 -0.37 29.10
#